data_AF-A0A955VUG7-F1
#
_entry.id   AF-A0A955VUG7-F1
#
_cell.length_a   1.000
_cell.length_b   1.000
_cell.length_c   1.000
_cell.angle_alpha   90.00
_cell.angle_beta   90.00
_cell.angle_gamma   90.00
#
_symmetry.space_group_name_H-M   'P 1'
#
loop_
_entity.id
_entity.type
_entity.pdbx_description
1 polymer ?
#
loop_
_entity_poly.entity_id
_entity_poly.type
_entity_poly.pdbx_seq_one_letter_code
_entity_poly.pdbx_strand_id
1 'polypeptide(L)'
;MTVFNRERRAGPGLLGLIALALSFASPAAAQITNFSEDVGRSIDAGLAWLDANGAFNNPSNSGDAAGLAALALLEKRQSADQDAEPLGYRNASAEDQARLDRVIAYILGRSNLAFYAYRDGNYLMALTVYLRTGGPRADEARVA
;
A
#
# COMPACT_ATOMS: atom_id res chain seq x y z
N MET A 1 -61.51 -47.04 -11.21
CA MET A 1 -60.05 -47.13 -11.38
C MET A 1 -59.54 -45.72 -11.58
N THR A 2 -59.08 -45.08 -10.50
CA THR A 2 -58.55 -43.71 -10.55
C THR A 2 -57.46 -43.61 -9.50
N VAL A 3 -56.21 -43.55 -9.97
CA VAL A 3 -55.00 -43.45 -9.16
C VAL A 3 -54.87 -42.00 -8.69
N PHE A 4 -54.92 -41.75 -7.38
CA PHE A 4 -54.59 -40.44 -6.81
C PHE A 4 -53.06 -40.31 -6.68
N ASN A 5 -52.48 -39.55 -7.61
CA ASN A 5 -51.07 -39.20 -7.62
C ASN A 5 -50.80 -38.12 -6.55
N ARG A 6 -50.03 -38.45 -5.50
CA ARG A 6 -49.75 -37.56 -4.38
C ARG A 6 -48.40 -36.86 -4.62
N GLU A 7 -48.43 -35.71 -5.30
CA GLU A 7 -47.24 -34.87 -5.43
C GLU A 7 -46.82 -34.31 -4.07
N ARG A 8 -45.63 -34.73 -3.60
CA ARG A 8 -44.99 -34.16 -2.41
C ARG A 8 -44.41 -32.79 -2.77
N ARG A 9 -45.14 -31.71 -2.46
CA ARG A 9 -44.60 -30.35 -2.48
C ARG A 9 -43.52 -30.23 -1.41
N ALA A 10 -42.29 -29.91 -1.82
CA ALA A 10 -41.22 -29.54 -0.91
C ALA A 10 -41.63 -28.27 -0.14
N GLY A 11 -41.64 -28.37 1.19
CA GLY A 11 -42.08 -27.27 2.06
C GLY A 11 -41.06 -26.12 2.14
N PRO A 12 -41.50 -24.90 2.49
CA PRO A 12 -40.68 -23.69 2.57
C PRO A 12 -39.52 -23.73 3.58
N GLY A 13 -39.41 -24.80 4.39
CA GLY A 13 -38.34 -24.96 5.37
C GLY A 13 -36.95 -25.22 4.76
N LEU A 14 -36.86 -25.79 3.56
CA LEU A 14 -35.58 -26.10 2.93
C LEU A 14 -34.85 -24.83 2.41
N LEU A 15 -35.60 -23.81 1.98
CA LEU A 15 -35.05 -22.54 1.52
C LEU A 15 -34.59 -21.64 2.69
N GLY A 16 -35.30 -21.67 3.82
CA GLY A 16 -34.91 -20.92 5.03
C GLY A 16 -33.60 -21.41 5.66
N LEU A 17 -33.34 -22.73 5.61
CA LEU A 17 -32.10 -23.33 6.12
C LEU A 17 -30.86 -22.97 5.29
N ILE A 18 -31.00 -22.82 3.98
CA ILE A 18 -29.89 -22.40 3.09
C ILE A 18 -29.52 -20.94 3.32
N ALA A 19 -30.51 -20.06 3.52
CA ALA A 19 -30.27 -18.64 3.79
C ALA A 19 -29.54 -18.40 5.13
N LEU A 20 -29.81 -19.22 6.15
CA LEU A 20 -29.12 -19.12 7.45
C LEU A 20 -27.66 -19.64 7.38
N ALA A 21 -27.38 -20.65 6.54
CA ALA A 21 -26.03 -21.20 6.38
C ALA A 21 -25.07 -20.24 5.64
N LEU A 22 -25.58 -19.40 4.73
CA LEU A 22 -24.81 -18.35 4.04
C LEU A 22 -24.45 -17.15 4.94
N SER A 23 -25.03 -17.07 6.14
CA SER A 23 -24.84 -15.95 7.06
C SER A 23 -23.58 -16.06 7.94
N PHE A 24 -22.86 -17.19 7.86
CA PHE A 24 -21.68 -17.48 8.69
C PHE A 24 -20.37 -17.54 7.90
N ALA A 25 -20.27 -16.81 6.78
CA ALA A 25 -18.97 -16.56 6.17
C ALA A 25 -18.12 -15.73 7.15
N SER A 26 -17.29 -16.40 7.93
CA SER A 26 -16.28 -15.72 8.74
C SER A 26 -15.36 -14.97 7.77
N PRO A 27 -14.99 -13.70 8.04
CA PRO A 27 -13.96 -13.06 7.25
C PRO A 27 -12.71 -13.95 7.31
N ALA A 28 -12.11 -14.23 6.15
CA ALA A 28 -10.80 -14.85 6.13
C ALA A 28 -9.85 -13.86 6.83
N ALA A 29 -9.46 -14.15 8.07
CA ALA A 29 -8.45 -13.37 8.75
C ALA A 29 -7.15 -13.57 7.96
N ALA A 30 -6.54 -12.50 7.47
CA ALA A 30 -5.22 -12.59 6.91
C ALA A 30 -4.27 -13.15 7.97
N GLN A 31 -3.65 -14.28 7.64
CA GLN A 31 -2.74 -14.96 8.55
C GLN A 31 -1.34 -14.41 8.37
N ILE A 32 -0.75 -13.94 9.47
CA ILE A 32 0.71 -13.80 9.55
C ILE A 32 1.28 -15.22 9.55
N THR A 33 2.09 -15.51 8.55
CA THR A 33 2.74 -16.81 8.36
C THR A 33 4.25 -16.61 8.38
N ASN A 34 5.01 -17.70 8.57
CA ASN A 34 6.48 -17.63 8.44
C ASN A 34 6.89 -17.03 7.08
N PHE A 35 6.18 -17.38 6.00
CA PHE A 35 6.42 -16.79 4.69
C PHE A 35 6.16 -15.28 4.65
N SER A 36 5.07 -14.81 5.26
CA SER A 36 4.76 -13.37 5.25
C SER A 36 5.74 -12.56 6.10
N GLU A 37 6.25 -13.14 7.20
CA GLU A 37 7.36 -12.57 7.97
C GLU A 37 8.66 -12.54 7.18
N ASP A 38 8.98 -13.60 6.43
CA ASP A 38 10.16 -13.66 5.55
C ASP A 38 10.07 -12.59 4.44
N VAL A 39 8.89 -12.38 3.87
CA VAL A 39 8.62 -11.31 2.90
C VAL A 39 8.84 -9.94 3.54
N GLY A 40 8.28 -9.70 4.73
CA GLY A 40 8.48 -8.45 5.48
C GLY A 40 9.96 -8.16 5.73
N ARG A 41 10.71 -9.16 6.21
CA ARG A 41 12.17 -9.04 6.41
C ARG A 41 12.92 -8.78 5.10
N SER A 42 12.50 -9.40 4.00
CA SER A 42 13.12 -9.18 2.69
C SER A 42 12.88 -7.76 2.16
N ILE A 43 11.69 -7.19 2.40
CA ILE A 43 11.36 -5.79 2.10
C ILE A 43 12.25 -4.85 2.91
N ASP A 44 12.37 -5.08 4.23
CA ASP A 44 13.22 -4.28 5.10
C ASP A 44 14.68 -4.32 4.67
N ALA A 45 15.20 -5.49 4.31
CA ALA A 45 16.55 -5.64 3.78
C ALA A 45 16.74 -4.89 2.45
N GLY A 46 15.75 -4.92 1.56
CA GLY A 46 15.76 -4.18 0.30
C GLY A 46 15.79 -2.66 0.50
N LEU A 47 14.98 -2.14 1.44
CA LEU A 47 14.96 -0.72 1.79
C LEU A 47 16.28 -0.29 2.44
N ALA A 48 16.86 -1.11 3.32
CA ALA A 48 18.17 -0.86 3.91
C ALA A 48 19.28 -0.82 2.83
N TRP A 49 19.22 -1.72 1.85
CA TRP A 49 20.15 -1.70 0.72
C TRP A 49 19.98 -0.44 -0.13
N LEU A 50 18.75 -0.01 -0.42
CA LEU A 50 18.48 1.23 -1.15
C LEU A 50 19.05 2.45 -0.42
N ASP A 51 18.86 2.53 0.90
CA ASP A 51 19.41 3.60 1.73
C ASP A 51 20.95 3.61 1.70
N ALA A 52 21.58 2.44 1.89
CA ALA A 52 23.03 2.29 1.83
C ALA A 52 23.61 2.68 0.46
N ASN A 53 22.83 2.55 -0.62
CA ASN A 53 23.22 2.96 -1.97
C ASN A 53 22.81 4.40 -2.30
N GLY A 54 22.31 5.18 -1.34
CA GLY A 54 21.98 6.60 -1.51
C GLY A 54 20.71 6.85 -2.34
N ALA A 55 19.81 5.88 -2.42
CA ALA A 55 18.54 6.04 -3.13
C ALA A 55 17.67 7.16 -2.55
N PHE A 56 17.75 7.39 -1.23
CA PHE A 56 16.97 8.41 -0.51
C PHE A 56 17.73 9.72 -0.26
N ASN A 57 18.88 9.93 -0.93
CA ASN A 57 19.69 11.12 -0.76
C ASN A 57 19.21 12.28 -1.65
N ASN A 58 19.75 13.46 -1.37
CA ASN A 58 19.70 14.61 -2.27
C ASN A 58 21.15 15.08 -2.53
N PRO A 59 21.77 14.72 -3.67
CA PRO A 59 21.19 14.03 -4.82
C PRO A 59 20.92 12.53 -4.59
N SER A 60 19.87 12.00 -5.21
CA SER A 60 19.54 10.57 -5.18
C SER A 60 20.37 9.80 -6.20
N ASN A 61 21.00 8.71 -5.76
CA ASN A 61 21.71 7.78 -6.64
C ASN A 61 20.77 6.95 -7.54
N SER A 62 19.47 6.96 -7.25
CA SER A 62 18.45 6.37 -8.14
C SER A 62 18.16 7.25 -9.36
N GLY A 63 18.65 8.49 -9.40
CA GLY A 63 18.53 9.36 -10.57
C GLY A 63 17.08 9.53 -11.02
N ASP A 64 16.79 9.16 -12.26
CA ASP A 64 15.44 9.24 -12.84
C ASP A 64 14.43 8.25 -12.23
N ALA A 65 14.89 7.30 -11.43
CA ALA A 65 14.07 6.36 -10.67
C ALA A 65 13.85 6.78 -9.20
N ALA A 66 14.24 8.00 -8.80
CA ALA A 66 14.10 8.46 -7.41
C ALA A 66 12.66 8.41 -6.87
N GLY A 67 11.64 8.62 -7.71
CA GLY A 67 10.24 8.46 -7.31
C GLY A 67 9.86 7.01 -7.02
N LEU A 68 10.46 6.03 -7.71
CA LEU A 68 10.26 4.61 -7.40
C LEU A 68 10.88 4.24 -6.06
N ALA A 69 12.06 4.78 -5.73
CA ALA A 69 12.66 4.60 -4.42
C ALA A 69 11.74 5.17 -3.33
N ALA A 70 11.25 6.41 -3.50
CA ALA A 70 10.32 7.03 -2.57
C ALA A 70 9.03 6.20 -2.39
N LEU A 71 8.45 5.68 -3.48
CA LEU A 71 7.27 4.81 -3.43
C LEU A 71 7.51 3.52 -2.66
N ALA A 72 8.68 2.89 -2.81
CA ALA A 72 9.00 1.68 -2.05
C ALA A 72 8.93 1.91 -0.53
N LEU A 73 9.35 3.10 -0.07
CA LEU A 73 9.31 3.47 1.34
C LEU A 73 7.90 3.90 1.79
N LEU A 74 7.17 4.63 0.96
CA LEU A 74 5.77 5.04 1.23
C LEU A 74 4.82 3.84 1.30
N GLU A 75 5.02 2.84 0.45
CA GLU A 75 4.16 1.65 0.32
C GLU A 75 4.57 0.50 1.25
N LYS A 76 5.60 0.71 2.09
CA LYS A 76 5.98 -0.27 3.11
C LYS A 76 4.78 -0.53 4.02
N ARG A 77 4.42 -1.80 4.21
CA ARG A 77 3.30 -2.20 5.09
C ARG A 77 3.65 -2.02 6.56
N GLN A 78 2.62 -1.77 7.37
CA GLN A 78 2.76 -1.64 8.82
C GLN A 78 3.20 -2.94 9.52
N SER A 79 2.90 -4.09 8.93
CA SER A 79 3.29 -5.40 9.45
C SER A 79 3.42 -6.44 8.33
N ALA A 80 3.79 -7.67 8.72
CA ALA A 80 3.85 -8.84 7.84
C ALA A 80 2.46 -9.38 7.43
N ASP A 81 1.38 -8.83 7.99
CA ASP A 81 0.03 -9.11 7.53
C ASP A 81 -0.13 -8.69 6.05
N GLN A 82 -0.75 -9.56 5.25
CA GLN A 82 -0.96 -9.29 3.83
C GLN A 82 -2.03 -8.23 3.56
N ASP A 83 -2.94 -8.04 4.51
CA ASP A 83 -3.97 -7.00 4.46
C ASP A 83 -3.53 -5.74 5.23
N ALA A 84 -2.27 -5.69 5.73
CA ALA A 84 -1.76 -4.50 6.37
C ALA A 84 -1.70 -3.34 5.38
N GLU A 85 -2.32 -2.23 5.78
CA GLU A 85 -2.26 -0.97 5.06
C GLU A 85 -0.81 -0.47 4.92
N PRO A 86 -0.50 0.23 3.82
CA PRO A 86 0.74 1.01 3.71
C PRO A 86 0.92 1.97 4.89
N LEU A 87 2.19 2.18 5.30
CA LEU A 87 2.55 3.18 6.30
C LEU A 87 2.22 4.58 5.80
N GLY A 88 2.61 4.88 4.55
CA GLY A 88 2.65 6.24 4.03
C GLY A 88 3.59 7.14 4.85
N TYR A 89 3.60 8.44 4.55
CA TYR A 89 4.48 9.38 5.25
C TYR A 89 4.15 9.53 6.74
N ARG A 90 2.88 9.77 7.08
CA ARG A 90 2.48 10.11 8.46
C ARG A 90 2.80 9.01 9.46
N ASN A 91 2.68 7.74 9.07
CA ASN A 91 2.92 6.62 9.97
C ASN A 91 4.32 6.02 9.82
N ALA A 92 5.14 6.51 8.88
CA ALA A 92 6.53 6.11 8.75
C ALA A 92 7.34 6.50 10.00
N SER A 93 8.46 5.80 10.22
CA SER A 93 9.40 6.17 11.28
C SER A 93 9.99 7.56 11.05
N ALA A 94 10.50 8.22 12.09
CA ALA A 94 11.14 9.53 11.94
C ALA A 94 12.34 9.50 10.97
N GLU A 95 13.07 8.38 10.94
CA GLU A 95 14.17 8.17 10.01
C GLU A 95 13.67 8.04 8.55
N ASP A 96 12.59 7.29 8.34
CA ASP A 96 11.99 7.13 7.02
C ASP A 96 11.30 8.41 6.54
N GLN A 97 10.69 9.19 7.43
CA GLN A 97 10.20 10.53 7.10
C GLN A 97 11.35 11.42 6.62
N ALA A 98 12.48 11.44 7.33
CA ALA A 98 13.65 12.21 6.90
C ALA A 98 14.24 11.72 5.57
N ARG A 99 14.21 10.40 5.30
CA ARG A 99 14.58 9.83 3.98
C ARG A 99 13.64 10.31 2.88
N LEU A 100 12.33 10.28 3.14
CA LEU A 100 11.30 10.76 2.22
C LEU A 100 11.48 12.25 1.92
N ASP A 101 11.66 13.08 2.93
CA ASP A 101 11.85 14.52 2.75
C ASP A 101 13.07 14.84 1.87
N ARG A 102 14.18 14.14 2.08
CA ARG A 102 15.38 14.30 1.25
C ARG A 102 15.13 13.94 -0.21
N VAL A 103 14.57 12.76 -0.48
CA VAL A 103 14.35 12.32 -1.87
C VAL A 103 13.25 13.13 -2.57
N ILE A 104 12.22 13.58 -1.85
CA ILE A 104 11.20 14.49 -2.38
C ILE A 104 11.81 15.84 -2.73
N ALA A 105 12.69 16.40 -1.88
CA ALA A 105 13.42 17.63 -2.20
C ALA A 105 14.27 17.48 -3.48
N TYR A 106 14.92 16.33 -3.68
CA TYR A 106 15.63 16.03 -4.91
C TYR A 106 14.71 16.02 -6.15
N ILE A 107 13.56 15.36 -6.05
CA ILE A 107 12.55 15.28 -7.12
C ILE A 107 12.05 16.69 -7.50
N LEU A 108 11.68 17.50 -6.51
CA LEU A 108 11.19 18.87 -6.71
C LEU A 108 12.26 19.76 -7.37
N GLY A 109 13.53 19.60 -6.98
CA GLY A 109 14.67 20.29 -7.60
C GLY A 109 14.88 19.96 -9.09
N ARG A 110 14.24 18.90 -9.60
CA ARG A 110 14.33 18.46 -11.00
C ARG A 110 13.06 18.71 -11.81
N SER A 111 12.10 19.45 -11.26
CA SER A 111 10.83 19.79 -11.92
C SER A 111 10.96 20.58 -13.23
N ASN A 112 12.09 21.28 -13.43
CA ASN A 112 12.36 22.10 -14.62
C ASN A 112 13.11 21.36 -15.75
N LEU A 113 13.38 20.07 -15.59
CA LEU A 113 14.04 19.30 -16.65
C LEU A 113 13.08 19.03 -17.81
N ALA A 114 13.65 18.81 -19.00
CA ALA A 114 12.87 18.38 -20.16
C ALA A 114 12.06 17.12 -19.83
N PHE A 115 10.83 17.06 -20.34
CA PHE A 115 9.89 15.98 -20.07
C PHE A 115 10.50 14.62 -20.41
N TYR A 116 10.39 13.68 -19.48
CA TYR A 116 10.76 12.29 -19.65
C TYR A 116 9.73 11.41 -18.95
N ALA A 117 8.89 10.73 -19.74
CA ALA A 117 7.72 10.01 -19.24
C ALA A 117 8.00 9.01 -18.12
N TYR A 118 9.13 8.29 -18.18
CA TYR A 118 9.52 7.35 -17.13
C TYR A 118 9.76 8.07 -15.80
N ARG A 119 10.61 9.11 -15.81
CA ARG A 119 10.95 9.92 -14.63
C ARG A 119 9.73 10.65 -14.09
N ASP A 120 9.08 11.44 -14.94
CA ASP A 120 8.03 12.34 -14.52
C ASP A 120 6.79 11.56 -14.06
N GLY A 121 6.51 10.41 -14.67
CA GLY A 121 5.45 9.51 -14.21
C GLY A 121 5.70 8.99 -12.79
N ASN A 122 6.91 8.49 -12.52
CA ASN A 122 7.21 7.99 -11.17
C ASN A 122 7.34 9.11 -10.12
N TYR A 123 7.82 10.29 -10.52
CA TYR A 123 7.87 11.47 -9.64
C TYR A 123 6.47 11.94 -9.26
N LEU A 124 5.56 12.07 -10.23
CA LEU A 124 4.19 12.50 -9.96
C LEU A 124 3.46 11.52 -9.05
N MET A 125 3.64 10.21 -9.26
CA MET A 125 3.03 9.20 -8.38
C MET A 125 3.59 9.30 -6.96
N ALA A 126 4.92 9.38 -6.80
CA ALA A 126 5.57 9.52 -5.49
C ALA A 126 5.09 10.77 -4.75
N LEU A 127 5.06 11.93 -5.41
CA LEU A 127 4.57 13.19 -4.85
C LEU A 127 3.09 13.09 -4.44
N THR A 128 2.26 12.45 -5.26
CA THR A 128 0.84 12.28 -4.98
C THR A 128 0.61 11.42 -3.73
N VAL A 129 1.32 10.29 -3.62
CA VAL A 129 1.22 9.41 -2.44
C VAL A 129 1.78 10.09 -1.20
N TYR A 130 2.93 10.76 -1.31
CA TYR A 130 3.55 11.52 -0.22
C TYR A 130 2.58 12.58 0.34
N LEU A 131 1.97 13.40 -0.52
CA LEU A 131 0.97 14.40 -0.11
C LEU A 131 -0.28 13.75 0.49
N ARG A 132 -0.83 12.70 -0.15
CA ARG A 132 -2.04 12.01 0.31
C ARG A 132 -1.85 11.38 1.70
N THR A 133 -0.65 10.88 1.98
CA THR A 133 -0.33 10.19 3.23
C THR A 133 0.19 11.11 4.34
N GLY A 134 0.16 12.43 4.11
CA GLY A 134 0.42 13.43 5.14
C GLY A 134 1.84 13.97 5.17
N GLY A 135 2.58 13.92 4.05
CA GLY A 135 3.71 14.79 3.79
C GLY A 135 3.38 16.27 4.13
N PRO A 136 4.40 17.12 4.34
CA PRO A 136 4.30 18.44 4.97
C PRO A 136 2.97 19.10 4.65
N ARG A 137 2.12 19.18 5.67
CA ARG A 137 0.79 19.75 5.49
C ARG A 137 0.93 21.22 5.11
N ALA A 138 -0.02 21.70 4.31
CA ALA A 138 -0.19 23.11 3.94
C ALA A 138 -0.27 24.08 5.14
N ASP A 139 -0.36 23.58 6.37
CA ASP A 139 -0.32 24.32 7.63
C ASP A 139 0.97 25.13 7.78
N GLU A 140 2.13 24.60 7.40
CA GLU A 140 3.41 25.34 7.49
C GLU A 140 3.54 26.42 6.41
N ALA A 141 2.91 26.21 5.25
CA ALA A 141 2.84 27.19 4.15
C ALA A 141 1.84 28.33 4.42
N ARG A 142 1.02 28.23 5.47
CA ARG A 142 -0.02 29.22 5.82
C ARG A 142 0.37 30.11 7.00
N VAL A 143 1.53 29.87 7.60
CA VAL A 143 2.09 30.63 8.74
C VAL A 143 3.39 31.38 8.36
N ALA A 144 3.83 31.26 7.10
CA ALA A 144 4.89 32.08 6.50
C ALA A 144 4.28 33.11 5.53
#